data_AF-A0A929GA87-F1
#
_entry.id   AF-A0A929GA87-F1
#
_cell.length_a   1.000
_cell.length_b   1.000
_cell.length_c   1.000
_cell.angle_alpha   90.00
_cell.angle_beta   90.00
_cell.angle_gamma   90.00
#
_symmetry.space_group_name_H-M   'P 1'
#
loop_
_entity.id
_entity.type
_entity.pdbx_description
1 polymer ?
#
loop_
_entity_poly.entity_id
_entity_poly.type
_entity_poly.pdbx_seq_one_letter_code
_entity_poly.pdbx_strand_id
1 'polypeptide(L)'
;MFKKSKLWTLLGLMVMITMVISACGGATEAPTEAPPEVEEPEVVEPEPEMPEVDFPVMPGGFLEKAIAGEYAGTEVTVDGPFTDPDDLRFFESMEAFEEATDITVNYIGDKEF
;
A
#
# COMPACT_ATOMS: atom_id res chain seq x y z
N MET A 1 56.77 -23.31 13.58
CA MET A 1 57.03 -22.05 12.82
C MET A 1 55.93 -21.84 11.79
N PHE A 2 54.82 -21.21 12.16
CA PHE A 2 53.76 -20.86 11.21
C PHE A 2 54.11 -19.53 10.54
N LYS A 3 54.34 -19.56 9.22
CA LYS A 3 54.74 -18.41 8.41
C LYS A 3 53.63 -17.37 8.47
N LYS A 4 53.90 -16.14 8.97
CA LYS A 4 52.90 -15.09 9.22
C LYS A 4 51.94 -14.84 8.05
N SER A 5 52.38 -15.03 6.80
CA SER A 5 51.52 -14.98 5.62
C SER A 5 50.51 -16.13 5.56
N LYS A 6 50.92 -17.36 5.87
CA LYS A 6 50.00 -18.52 5.99
C LYS A 6 49.05 -18.33 7.16
N LEU A 7 49.50 -17.71 8.26
CA LEU A 7 48.64 -17.41 9.41
C LEU A 7 47.58 -16.36 9.05
N TRP A 8 47.92 -15.36 8.24
CA TRP A 8 46.96 -14.34 7.78
C TRP A 8 45.98 -14.90 6.74
N THR A 9 46.43 -15.76 5.82
CA THR A 9 45.54 -16.45 4.88
C THR A 9 44.59 -17.42 5.59
N LEU A 10 45.04 -18.10 6.64
CA LEU A 10 44.22 -19.02 7.44
C LEU A 10 43.19 -18.26 8.28
N LEU A 11 43.52 -17.07 8.79
CA LEU A 11 42.57 -16.16 9.45
C LEU A 11 41.51 -15.63 8.48
N GLY A 12 41.90 -15.25 7.25
CA GLY A 12 40.96 -14.81 6.22
C GLY A 12 40.02 -15.92 5.75
N LEU A 13 40.53 -17.15 5.57
CA LEU A 13 39.72 -18.33 5.25
C LEU A 13 38.72 -18.65 6.36
N MET A 14 39.13 -18.52 7.63
CA MET A 14 38.26 -18.77 8.78
C MET A 14 37.10 -17.75 8.84
N VAL A 15 37.34 -16.47 8.55
CA VAL A 15 36.28 -15.45 8.50
C VAL A 15 35.32 -15.69 7.33
N MET A 16 35.83 -16.11 6.17
CA MET A 16 35.00 -16.47 5.02
C MET A 16 34.12 -17.69 5.30
N ILE A 17 34.65 -18.70 5.99
CA ILE A 17 33.90 -19.89 6.42
C ILE A 17 32.80 -19.54 7.44
N THR A 18 33.05 -18.60 8.37
CA THR A 18 32.02 -18.15 9.31
C THR A 18 30.85 -17.43 8.62
N MET A 19 31.10 -16.74 7.51
CA MET A 19 30.05 -16.07 6.74
C MET A 19 29.15 -17.07 5.98
N VAL A 20 29.70 -18.21 5.55
CA VAL A 20 28.94 -19.26 4.85
C VAL A 20 28.11 -20.12 5.82
N ILE A 21 28.57 -20.33 7.06
CA ILE A 21 27.83 -21.12 8.07
C ILE A 21 26.58 -20.37 8.59
N SER A 22 26.65 -19.04 8.71
CA SER A 22 25.49 -18.23 9.15
C SER A 22 24.34 -18.16 8.13
N ALA A 23 24.59 -18.51 6.86
CA ALA A 23 23.56 -18.52 5.81
C ALA A 23 22.85 -19.89 5.67
N CYS A 24 23.31 -20.94 6.37
CA CYS A 24 22.76 -22.29 6.22
C CYS A 24 22.54 -23.05 7.55
N GLY A 25 22.66 -22.37 8.70
CA GLY A 25 22.65 -23.03 10.02
C GLY A 25 21.77 -22.35 11.04
N GLY A 26 20.45 -22.41 10.85
CA GLY A 26 19.46 -22.00 11.85
C GLY A 26 18.58 -23.18 12.26
N ALA A 27 19.11 -24.08 13.09
CA ALA A 27 18.33 -25.13 13.77
C ALA A 27 19.01 -25.54 15.09
N THR A 28 18.36 -25.23 16.22
CA THR A 28 18.54 -25.71 17.63
C THR A 28 17.69 -24.79 18.52
N GLU A 29 16.80 -25.18 19.45
CA GLU A 29 16.31 -26.46 19.99
C GLU A 29 14.89 -26.25 20.59
N ALA A 30 14.15 -27.35 20.82
CA ALA A 30 12.73 -27.42 21.18
C ALA A 30 12.36 -27.05 22.64
N PRO A 31 11.10 -26.62 22.86
CA PRO A 31 10.27 -27.16 23.95
C PRO A 31 8.93 -27.79 23.47
N THR A 32 8.63 -28.96 24.03
CA THR A 32 7.34 -29.62 24.29
C THR A 32 6.01 -28.98 23.82
N GLU A 33 5.20 -29.83 23.17
CA GLU A 33 3.74 -29.82 22.95
C GLU A 33 3.03 -28.51 22.61
N ALA A 34 2.72 -28.36 21.33
CA ALA A 34 1.32 -28.31 20.85
C ALA A 34 1.28 -29.02 19.49
N PRO A 35 0.23 -29.79 19.14
CA PRO A 35 0.03 -30.21 17.76
C PRO A 35 0.08 -28.96 16.87
N PRO A 36 0.64 -29.02 15.65
CA PRO A 36 0.51 -27.90 14.73
C PRO A 36 -0.98 -27.62 14.61
N GLU A 37 -1.38 -26.45 15.07
CA GLU A 37 -2.57 -25.79 14.58
C GLU A 37 -2.39 -25.83 13.07
N VAL A 38 -3.29 -26.58 12.43
CA VAL A 38 -3.44 -26.54 10.99
C VAL A 38 -3.66 -25.07 10.71
N GLU A 39 -2.63 -24.39 10.20
CA GLU A 39 -2.83 -23.16 9.46
C GLU A 39 -3.75 -23.58 8.32
N GLU A 40 -5.05 -23.39 8.57
CA GLU A 40 -6.00 -23.21 7.50
C GLU A 40 -5.31 -22.26 6.53
N PRO A 41 -5.22 -22.62 5.24
CA PRO A 41 -4.72 -21.65 4.27
C PRO A 41 -5.51 -20.38 4.52
N GLU A 42 -4.82 -19.27 4.80
CA GLU A 42 -5.42 -17.94 4.71
C GLU A 42 -6.17 -17.97 3.39
N VAL A 43 -7.50 -18.03 3.51
CA VAL A 43 -8.38 -17.77 2.42
C VAL A 43 -8.00 -16.35 2.08
N VAL A 44 -7.23 -16.21 1.01
CA VAL A 44 -7.12 -14.96 0.28
C VAL A 44 -8.57 -14.69 -0.12
N GLU A 45 -9.30 -13.99 0.75
CA GLU A 45 -10.56 -13.39 0.39
C GLU A 45 -10.24 -12.61 -0.89
N PRO A 46 -11.00 -12.83 -1.97
CA PRO A 46 -10.79 -12.04 -3.16
C PRO A 46 -10.88 -10.58 -2.72
N GLU A 47 -9.81 -9.81 -2.93
CA GLU A 47 -9.89 -8.35 -2.86
C GLU A 47 -11.13 -7.98 -3.67
N PRO A 48 -12.08 -7.22 -3.09
CA PRO A 48 -13.26 -6.81 -3.83
C PRO A 48 -12.76 -6.18 -5.11
N GLU A 49 -13.17 -6.73 -6.26
CA GLU A 49 -12.85 -6.18 -7.58
C GLU A 49 -13.42 -4.78 -7.61
N MET A 50 -12.58 -3.80 -7.25
CA MET A 50 -12.96 -2.41 -7.30
C MET A 50 -13.21 -2.04 -8.76
N PRO A 51 -14.23 -1.21 -9.03
CA PRO A 51 -14.39 -0.62 -10.35
C PRO A 51 -13.05 -0.06 -10.84
N GLU A 52 -12.61 -0.50 -12.02
CA GLU A 52 -11.44 0.08 -12.67
C GLU A 52 -11.77 1.52 -13.07
N VAL A 53 -11.11 2.49 -12.44
CA VAL A 53 -11.27 3.92 -12.71
C VAL A 53 -10.00 4.47 -13.35
N ASP A 54 -10.15 5.48 -14.22
CA ASP A 54 -9.05 6.05 -15.02
C ASP A 54 -8.13 7.02 -14.25
N PHE A 55 -8.18 7.02 -12.92
CA PHE A 55 -7.37 7.86 -12.05
C PHE A 55 -6.73 7.06 -10.90
N PRO A 56 -5.56 7.47 -10.39
CA PRO A 56 -4.86 6.72 -9.34
C PRO A 56 -5.64 6.74 -8.02
N VAL A 57 -5.90 5.56 -7.48
CA VAL A 57 -6.54 5.36 -6.17
C VAL A 57 -5.50 4.89 -5.16
N MET A 58 -5.39 5.58 -4.04
CA MET A 58 -4.56 5.14 -2.92
C MET A 58 -5.37 4.19 -2.03
N PRO A 59 -4.80 3.05 -1.60
CA PRO A 59 -5.51 2.07 -0.78
C PRO A 59 -5.80 2.59 0.63
N GLY A 60 -6.88 2.09 1.25
CA GLY A 60 -7.22 2.33 2.66
C GLY A 60 -7.85 3.69 2.96
N GLY A 61 -8.50 4.34 1.98
CA GLY A 61 -8.99 5.71 2.08
C GLY A 61 -10.49 5.90 1.84
N PHE A 62 -10.95 7.16 1.94
CA PHE A 62 -12.34 7.52 1.61
C PHE A 62 -12.64 7.40 0.11
N LEU A 63 -11.64 7.59 -0.75
CA LEU A 63 -11.78 7.44 -2.20
C LEU A 63 -12.10 5.99 -2.58
N GLU A 64 -11.39 5.03 -1.98
CA GLU A 64 -11.65 3.60 -2.14
C GLU A 64 -13.09 3.23 -1.75
N LYS A 65 -13.55 3.75 -0.61
CA LYS A 65 -14.95 3.59 -0.14
C LYS A 65 -15.99 4.21 -1.06
N ALA A 66 -15.69 5.40 -1.59
CA ALA A 66 -16.54 6.11 -2.53
C ALA A 66 -16.72 5.32 -3.82
N ILE A 67 -15.62 4.79 -4.37
CA ILE A 67 -15.63 3.94 -5.57
C ILE A 67 -16.33 2.60 -5.27
N ALA A 68 -16.19 2.06 -4.05
CA ALA A 68 -16.96 0.90 -3.60
C ALA A 68 -18.47 1.19 -3.40
N GLY A 69 -18.91 2.42 -3.66
CA GLY A 69 -20.32 2.84 -3.61
C GLY A 69 -20.85 3.14 -2.21
N GLU A 70 -20.00 3.21 -1.18
CA GLU A 70 -20.43 3.47 0.21
C GLU A 70 -21.16 4.83 0.35
N TYR A 71 -20.89 5.77 -0.57
CA TYR A 71 -21.47 7.11 -0.58
C TYR A 71 -22.28 7.42 -1.85
N ALA A 72 -22.66 6.42 -2.64
CA ALA A 72 -23.46 6.63 -3.85
C ALA A 72 -24.77 7.37 -3.53
N GLY A 73 -25.14 8.34 -4.37
CA GLY A 73 -26.31 9.21 -4.21
C GLY A 73 -26.15 10.31 -3.16
N THR A 74 -24.95 10.54 -2.63
CA THR A 74 -24.69 11.66 -1.71
C THR A 74 -24.28 12.93 -2.45
N GLU A 75 -24.37 14.06 -1.77
CA GLU A 75 -23.97 15.37 -2.28
C GLU A 75 -22.87 15.98 -1.41
N VAL A 76 -21.88 16.59 -2.04
CA VAL A 76 -20.81 17.34 -1.38
C VAL A 76 -20.80 18.76 -1.94
N THR A 77 -20.56 19.74 -1.07
CA THR A 77 -20.39 21.15 -1.48
C THR A 77 -18.97 21.58 -1.24
N VAL A 78 -18.30 22.03 -2.31
CA VAL A 78 -16.96 22.59 -2.29
C VAL A 78 -17.07 24.10 -2.32
N ASP A 79 -16.62 24.73 -1.24
CA ASP A 79 -16.54 26.18 -1.12
C ASP A 79 -15.12 26.62 -1.52
N GLY A 80 -15.01 27.49 -2.52
CA GLY A 80 -13.72 27.96 -2.99
C GLY A 80 -13.76 29.28 -3.74
N PRO A 81 -12.58 29.83 -4.08
CA PRO A 81 -12.47 31.15 -4.70
C PRO A 81 -12.52 31.14 -6.24
N PHE A 82 -12.73 29.98 -6.86
CA PHE A 82 -12.75 29.89 -8.32
C PHE A 82 -13.99 30.57 -8.87
N THR A 83 -13.79 31.26 -9.98
CA THR A 83 -14.86 31.87 -10.76
C THR A 83 -14.53 31.71 -12.23
N ASP A 84 -15.52 31.96 -13.09
CA ASP A 84 -15.38 31.88 -14.55
C ASP A 84 -14.01 32.36 -15.06
N PRO A 85 -13.24 31.50 -15.76
CA PRO A 85 -13.60 30.17 -16.27
C PRO A 85 -13.14 28.98 -15.42
N ASP A 86 -12.58 29.20 -14.24
CA ASP A 86 -11.96 28.13 -13.43
C ASP A 86 -12.98 27.26 -12.69
N ASP A 87 -14.17 27.79 -12.41
CA ASP A 87 -15.31 27.01 -11.89
C ASP A 87 -15.75 25.92 -12.89
N LEU A 88 -15.82 26.25 -14.17
CA LEU A 88 -16.14 25.29 -15.24
C LEU A 88 -15.09 24.17 -15.33
N ARG A 89 -13.80 24.53 -15.26
CA ARG A 89 -12.72 23.53 -15.26
C ARG A 89 -12.76 22.62 -14.03
N PHE A 90 -13.18 23.16 -12.89
CA PHE A 90 -13.38 22.34 -11.70
C PHE A 90 -14.48 21.30 -11.94
N PHE A 91 -15.65 21.70 -12.44
CA PHE A 91 -16.72 20.75 -12.77
C PHE A 91 -16.27 19.68 -13.79
N GLU A 92 -15.59 20.08 -14.87
CA GLU A 92 -15.02 19.15 -15.84
C GLU A 92 -14.03 18.17 -15.21
N SER A 93 -13.23 18.62 -14.24
CA SER A 93 -12.27 17.75 -13.53
C SER A 93 -12.93 16.75 -12.58
N MET A 94 -14.15 17.02 -12.13
CA MET A 94 -14.89 16.15 -11.21
C MET A 94 -15.76 15.12 -11.93
N GLU A 95 -16.05 15.28 -13.24
CA GLU A 95 -16.95 14.40 -14.00
C GLU A 95 -16.61 12.91 -13.85
N ALA A 96 -15.34 12.52 -14.03
CA ALA A 96 -14.91 11.13 -13.87
C ALA A 96 -15.06 10.61 -12.43
N PHE A 97 -14.94 11.50 -11.44
CA PHE A 97 -15.16 11.15 -10.04
C PHE A 97 -16.66 10.94 -9.75
N GLU A 98 -17.51 11.85 -10.23
CA GLU A 98 -18.96 11.73 -10.05
C GLU A 98 -19.50 10.47 -10.73
N GLU A 99 -19.07 10.18 -11.96
CA GLU A 99 -19.45 8.98 -12.69
C GLU A 99 -19.01 7.70 -11.96
N ALA A 100 -17.79 7.68 -11.43
CA ALA A 100 -17.25 6.50 -10.75
C ALA A 100 -17.86 6.23 -9.38
N THR A 101 -18.35 7.27 -8.69
CA THR A 101 -18.76 7.17 -7.28
C THR A 101 -20.24 7.41 -7.04
N ASP A 102 -20.96 7.94 -8.04
CA ASP A 102 -22.36 8.41 -7.94
C ASP A 102 -22.55 9.50 -6.86
N ILE A 103 -21.48 10.24 -6.55
CA ILE A 103 -21.49 11.40 -5.64
C ILE A 103 -21.65 12.67 -6.49
N THR A 104 -22.58 13.54 -6.11
CA THR A 104 -22.73 14.85 -6.77
C THR A 104 -21.85 15.90 -6.09
N VAL A 105 -21.03 16.61 -6.86
CA VAL A 105 -20.14 17.68 -6.39
C VAL A 105 -20.72 19.04 -6.78
N ASN A 106 -21.25 19.74 -5.78
CA ASN A 106 -21.64 21.13 -5.90
C ASN A 106 -20.43 22.04 -5.64
N TYR A 107 -20.34 23.15 -6.38
CA TYR A 107 -19.31 24.17 -6.16
C TYR A 107 -19.95 25.51 -5.84
N ILE A 108 -19.47 26.18 -4.80
CA ILE A 108 -19.80 27.55 -4.47
C ILE A 108 -18.52 28.38 -4.64
N GLY A 109 -18.51 29.18 -5.71
CA GLY A 109 -17.43 30.07 -6.06
C GLY A 109 -17.77 31.51 -5.67
N ASP A 110 -17.16 32.05 -4.62
CA ASP A 110 -17.32 33.46 -4.26
C ASP A 110 -16.01 34.25 -4.46
N LYS A 111 -16.11 35.49 -4.96
CA LYS A 111 -14.95 36.36 -5.20
C LYS A 111 -14.46 37.05 -3.92
N GLU A 112 -15.16 36.85 -2.80
CA GLU A 112 -14.91 37.52 -1.52
C GLU A 112 -14.21 36.60 -0.52
N PHE A 113 -12.93 36.29 -0.77
CA PHE A 113 -12.01 35.73 0.24
C PHE A 113 -10.93 36.73 0.64
#